data_AF-R5AN39-F1
#
_entry.id   AF-R5AN39-F1
#
_cell.length_a   1.000
_cell.length_b   1.000
_cell.length_c   1.000
_cell.angle_alpha   90.00
_cell.angle_beta   90.00
_cell.angle_gamma   90.00
#
_symmetry.space_group_name_H-M   'P 1'
#
loop_
_entity.id
_entity.type
_entity.pdbx_description
1 polymer ?
#
loop_
_entity_poly.entity_id
_entity_poly.type
_entity_poly.pdbx_seq_one_letter_code
_entity_poly.pdbx_strand_id
1 'polypeptide(L)'
;MISYMDIALEKKAHVFRLPVYLLDKLKELAKRDRRSLNNYVEVLLLDAVYHEPNEETVAAINEAKAGNLKGPIDTSSVEAMLKSMNL
;
A
#
# COMPACT_ATOMS: atom_id res chain seq x y z
N MET A 1 -9.62 -2.74 -9.55
CA MET A 1 -10.37 -3.51 -8.52
C MET A 1 -9.75 -4.89 -8.32
N ILE A 2 -8.67 -4.98 -7.53
CA ILE A 2 -8.20 -6.27 -7.03
C ILE A 2 -9.25 -6.72 -6.02
N SER A 3 -10.10 -7.66 -6.44
CA SER A 3 -10.96 -8.42 -5.56
C SER A 3 -10.14 -8.79 -4.32
N TYR A 4 -10.58 -8.35 -3.14
CA TYR A 4 -10.23 -8.98 -1.87
C TYR A 4 -10.77 -10.40 -1.97
N MET A 5 -10.07 -11.21 -2.75
CA MET A 5 -10.42 -12.58 -2.97
C MET A 5 -10.10 -13.22 -1.63
N ASP A 6 -11.15 -13.72 -0.97
CA ASP A 6 -11.13 -14.75 0.07
C ASP A 6 -10.45 -16.05 -0.44
N ILE A 7 -9.32 -15.93 -1.16
CA ILE A 7 -8.36 -17.00 -1.26
C ILE A 7 -7.67 -16.99 0.08
N ALA A 8 -7.87 -18.06 0.85
CA ALA A 8 -6.93 -18.39 1.91
C ALA A 8 -5.53 -18.47 1.28
N LEU A 9 -4.77 -17.37 1.33
CA LEU A 9 -3.44 -17.28 0.76
C LEU A 9 -2.62 -18.41 1.36
N GLU A 10 -2.11 -19.29 0.52
CA GLU A 10 -1.33 -20.43 0.98
C GLU A 10 -0.07 -19.92 1.69
N LYS A 11 -0.02 -20.10 3.02
CA LYS A 11 1.12 -19.68 3.83
C LYS A 11 2.08 -20.85 4.00
N LYS A 12 3.31 -20.66 3.53
CA LYS A 12 4.40 -21.61 3.76
C LYS A 12 5.32 -21.11 4.87
N ALA A 13 5.59 -21.96 5.86
CA ALA A 13 6.53 -21.63 6.92
C ALA A 13 7.95 -21.48 6.36
N HIS A 14 8.61 -20.38 6.71
CA HIS A 14 10.01 -20.12 6.40
C HIS A 14 10.70 -19.50 7.62
N VAL A 15 11.98 -19.84 7.83
CA VAL A 15 12.75 -19.37 8.99
C VAL A 15 13.89 -18.47 8.52
N PHE A 16 13.84 -17.21 8.94
CA PHE A 16 14.95 -16.28 8.78
C PHE A 16 15.91 -16.38 9.97
N ARG A 17 17.22 -16.36 9.68
CA ARG A 17 18.23 -16.09 10.70
C ARG A 17 18.49 -14.59 10.71
N LEU A 18 18.03 -13.92 11.76
CA LEU A 18 18.18 -12.47 11.92
C LEU A 18 19.16 -12.16 13.07
N PRO A 19 19.92 -11.06 12.98
CA PRO A 19 20.66 -10.55 14.13
C PRO A 19 19.73 -10.31 15.32
N VAL A 20 20.21 -10.59 16.54
CA VAL A 20 19.41 -10.50 17.77
C VAL A 20 18.79 -9.11 17.95
N TYR A 21 19.59 -8.05 17.77
CA TYR A 21 19.12 -6.67 17.91
C TYR A 21 17.97 -6.33 16.94
N LEU A 22 18.01 -6.89 15.72
CA LEU A 22 16.98 -6.66 14.71
C LEU A 22 15.69 -7.37 15.11
N LEU A 23 15.78 -8.62 15.58
CA LEU A 23 14.63 -9.36 16.07
C LEU A 23 13.94 -8.65 17.24
N ASP A 24 14.71 -8.10 18.17
CA ASP A 24 14.17 -7.35 19.30
C ASP A 24 13.47 -6.06 18.86
N LYS A 25 14.06 -5.33 17.89
CA LYS A 25 13.43 -4.14 17.34
C LYS A 25 12.12 -4.44 16.61
N LEU A 26 12.09 -5.51 15.82
CA LEU A 26 10.88 -5.96 15.12
C LEU A 26 9.76 -6.34 16.11
N LYS A 27 10.09 -6.98 17.24
CA LYS A 27 9.10 -7.30 18.29
C LYS A 27 8.54 -6.04 18.95
N GLU A 28 9.38 -5.05 19.23
CA GLU A 28 8.95 -3.75 19.78
C GLU A 28 7.95 -3.06 18.84
N LEU A 29 8.27 -3.01 17.54
CA LEU A 29 7.42 -2.40 16.52
C LEU A 29 6.10 -3.17 16.33
N ALA A 30 6.16 -4.49 16.23
CA ALA A 30 4.96 -5.33 16.11
C ALA A 30 4.01 -5.12 17.31
N LYS A 31 4.56 -4.99 18.53
CA LYS A 31 3.76 -4.72 19.74
C LYS A 31 3.13 -3.32 19.70
N ARG A 32 3.87 -2.31 19.24
CA ARG A 32 3.34 -0.93 19.06
C ARG A 32 2.12 -0.93 18.14
N ASP A 33 2.17 -1.74 17.10
CA ASP A 33 1.10 -1.85 16.09
C ASP A 33 0.00 -2.87 16.48
N ARG A 34 0.10 -3.47 17.68
CA ARG A 34 -0.83 -4.50 18.20
C ARG A 34 -0.96 -5.71 17.28
N ARG A 35 0.15 -6.13 16.67
CA ARG A 35 0.24 -7.25 15.72
C ARG A 35 1.19 -8.34 16.22
N SER A 36 1.01 -9.56 15.71
CA SER A 36 2.02 -10.61 15.89
C SER A 36 3.28 -10.27 15.08
N LEU A 37 4.45 -10.76 15.52
CA LEU A 37 5.70 -10.57 14.79
C LEU A 37 5.60 -11.09 13.34
N ASN A 38 4.97 -12.25 13.14
CA ASN A 38 4.79 -12.82 11.81
C ASN A 38 3.94 -11.93 10.90
N ASN A 39 2.80 -11.41 11.41
CA ASN A 39 1.97 -10.50 10.62
C ASN A 39 2.68 -9.18 10.31
N TYR A 40 3.44 -8.66 11.27
CA TYR A 40 4.24 -7.45 11.07
C TYR A 40 5.29 -7.63 9.98
N VAL A 41 6.06 -8.73 10.03
CA VAL A 41 7.09 -9.05 9.03
C VAL A 41 6.47 -9.34 7.66
N GLU A 42 5.31 -10.02 7.60
CA GLU A 42 4.60 -10.29 6.35
C GLU A 42 4.24 -8.99 5.61
N VAL A 43 3.66 -8.01 6.31
CA VAL A 43 3.33 -6.69 5.72
C VAL A 43 4.60 -5.94 5.31
N LEU A 44 5.64 -5.93 6.15
CA LEU A 44 6.89 -5.25 5.83
C LEU A 44 7.56 -5.85 4.59
N LEU A 45 7.54 -7.17 4.43
CA LEU A 45 8.05 -7.85 3.23
C LEU A 45 7.16 -7.57 2.02
N LEU A 46 5.84 -7.52 2.19
CA LEU A 46 4.92 -7.17 1.12
C LEU A 46 5.22 -5.76 0.61
N ASP A 47 5.32 -4.78 1.51
CA ASP A 47 5.66 -3.41 1.17
C ASP A 47 7.04 -3.33 0.50
N ALA A 48 8.03 -4.08 0.99
CA ALA A 48 9.38 -4.08 0.44
C ALA A 48 9.49 -4.70 -0.96
N VAL A 49 8.65 -5.68 -1.30
CA VAL A 49 8.72 -6.44 -2.56
C VAL A 49 7.71 -5.93 -3.58
N TYR A 50 6.52 -5.53 -3.15
CA TYR A 50 5.46 -5.01 -4.00
C TYR A 50 5.47 -3.48 -4.01
N HIS A 51 6.30 -2.91 -4.90
CA HIS A 51 6.30 -1.48 -5.19
C HIS A 51 5.76 -1.14 -6.59
N GLU A 52 5.38 -2.15 -7.38
CA GLU A 52 4.84 -1.92 -8.71
C GLU A 52 3.39 -1.41 -8.59
N PRO A 53 3.07 -0.25 -9.20
CA PRO A 53 1.69 0.19 -9.27
C PRO A 53 0.84 -0.90 -9.93
N ASN A 54 -0.34 -1.17 -9.38
CA ASN A 54 -1.26 -2.12 -10.01
C ASN A 54 -1.69 -1.62 -11.41
N GLU A 55 -2.26 -2.51 -12.23
CA GLU A 55 -2.63 -2.18 -13.62
C GLU A 55 -3.49 -0.91 -13.73
N GLU A 56 -4.42 -0.72 -12.79
CA GLU A 56 -5.29 0.46 -12.72
C GLU A 56 -4.49 1.75 -12.45
N THR A 57 -3.50 1.70 -11.56
CA THR A 57 -2.63 2.83 -11.26
C THR A 57 -1.68 3.13 -12.43
N VAL A 58 -1.13 2.09 -13.07
CA VAL A 58 -0.31 2.24 -14.28
C VAL A 58 -1.11 2.89 -15.41
N ALA A 59 -2.35 2.44 -15.63
CA ALA A 59 -3.24 3.03 -16.64
C ALA A 59 -3.50 4.52 -16.35
N ALA A 60 -3.85 4.88 -15.12
CA ALA A 60 -4.07 6.27 -14.72
C ALA A 60 -2.81 7.14 -14.91
N ILE A 61 -1.62 6.61 -14.58
CA ILE A 61 -0.34 7.30 -14.81
C ILE A 61 -0.10 7.53 -16.31
N ASN A 62 -0.39 6.53 -17.15
CA ASN A 62 -0.20 6.63 -18.59
C ASN A 62 -1.19 7.60 -19.24
N GLU A 63 -2.45 7.60 -18.82
CA GLU A 63 -3.45 8.59 -19.25
C GLU A 63 -3.03 10.02 -18.91
N ALA A 64 -2.54 10.23 -17.68
CA ALA A 64 -2.03 11.53 -17.26
C ALA A 64 -0.81 11.98 -18.08
N LYS A 65 0.13 11.06 -18.35
CA LYS A 65 1.30 11.35 -19.22
C LYS A 65 0.91 11.63 -20.66
N ALA A 66 -0.17 11.03 -21.16
CA ALA A 66 -0.71 11.29 -22.49
C ALA A 66 -1.50 12.61 -22.58
N GLY A 67 -1.70 13.32 -21.46
CA GLY A 67 -2.45 14.58 -21.41
C GLY A 67 -3.96 14.41 -21.34
N ASN A 68 -4.47 13.20 -21.09
CA ASN A 68 -5.90 12.91 -20.94
C ASN A 68 -6.40 13.26 -19.53
N LEU A 69 -6.25 14.53 -19.14
CA LEU A 69 -6.63 15.02 -17.82
C LEU A 69 -8.12 15.40 -17.79
N LYS A 70 -8.78 15.14 -16.65
CA LYS A 70 -10.19 15.52 -16.44
C LYS A 70 -10.30 16.93 -15.86
N GLY A 71 -10.72 17.88 -16.70
CA GLY A 71 -11.18 19.22 -16.30
C GLY A 71 -10.13 20.08 -15.58
N PRO A 72 -10.40 21.39 -15.43
CA PRO A 72 -9.64 22.22 -14.51
C PRO A 72 -10.11 21.96 -13.07
N ILE A 73 -9.16 21.77 -12.15
CA ILE A 73 -9.44 21.68 -10.72
C ILE A 73 -9.44 23.10 -10.14
N ASP A 74 -10.51 23.46 -9.42
CA ASP A 74 -10.57 24.74 -8.73
C ASP A 74 -9.84 24.63 -7.38
N THR A 75 -8.68 25.28 -7.27
CA THR A 75 -7.84 25.23 -6.06
C THR A 75 -8.05 26.43 -5.13
N SER A 76 -9.12 27.22 -5.30
CA SER A 76 -9.38 28.42 -4.50
C SER A 76 -9.78 28.12 -3.05
N SER A 77 -10.42 26.97 -2.80
CA SER A 77 -10.77 26.46 -1.47
C SER A 77 -11.00 24.95 -1.52
N VAL A 78 -11.00 24.29 -0.35
CA VAL A 78 -11.32 22.86 -0.26
C VAL A 78 -12.71 22.56 -0.82
N GLU A 79 -13.70 23.41 -0.53
CA GLU A 79 -15.07 23.27 -1.01
C GLU A 79 -15.17 23.41 -2.54
N ALA A 80 -14.49 24.41 -3.11
CA ALA A 80 -14.44 24.61 -4.55
C ALA A 80 -13.75 23.44 -5.27
N MET A 81 -12.69 22.88 -4.67
CA MET A 81 -11.97 21.73 -5.21
C MET A 81 -12.84 20.49 -5.30
N LEU A 82 -13.53 20.12 -4.20
CA LEU A 82 -14.46 18.99 -4.18
C LEU A 82 -15.57 19.15 -5.23
N LYS A 83 -16.18 20.34 -5.28
CA LYS A 83 -17.20 20.68 -6.26
C LYS A 83 -16.69 20.54 -7.71
N SER A 84 -15.45 20.95 -7.99
CA SER A 84 -14.84 20.81 -9.33
C SER A 84 -14.56 19.35 -9.72
N MET A 85 -14.44 18.45 -8.74
CA MET A 85 -14.24 17.01 -8.91
C MET A 85 -15.56 16.21 -8.92
N ASN A 86 -16.72 16.87 -8.81
CA ASN A 86 -18.03 16.24 -8.57
C ASN A 86 -18.06 15.32 -7.34
N LEU A 87 -17.36 15.72 -6.27
CA LEU A 87 -17.32 15.05 -4.96
C LEU A 87 -18.11 15.82 -3.90
#